data_AF-A0A0X8HR62-F1
#
_entry.id   AF-A0A0X8HR62-F1
#
_cell.length_a   1.000
_cell.length_b   1.000
_cell.length_c   1.000
_cell.angle_alpha   90.00
_cell.angle_beta   90.00
_cell.angle_gamma   90.00
#
_symmetry.space_group_name_H-M   'P 1'
#
loop_
_entity.id
_entity.type
_entity.pdbx_description
1 polymer ?
#
loop_
_entity_poly.entity_id
_entity_poly.type
_entity_poly.pdbx_seq_one_letter_code
_entity_poly.pdbx_strand_id
1 'polypeptide(L)'
;MFKPQTLYQRINFRFVRSYYTETPLVTPKQLWPYESLQRWKNPPERKVEADEERLRKICRVLKVSQYDLRITNINELRKCLYISKNFKVQAGPTNDDTYPLKELIYMGYSELHQKLSKWLDNLPKNMLKTNPAFTPDTGTHETAYMLIDQFLIRKKLKYLARLSKCETKILPKVRKASDVECFCCIIGYLYVCNGQTTMDRLLDETIVKPIIRRVVRLS
;
A
#
# COMPACT_ATOMS: atom_id res chain seq x y z
N MET A 1 -29.56 8.24 17.66
CA MET A 1 -29.23 7.97 16.24
C MET A 1 -28.27 9.04 15.74
N PHE A 2 -26.97 8.79 15.76
CA PHE A 2 -25.96 9.74 15.27
C PHE A 2 -25.46 9.27 13.91
N LYS A 3 -25.73 10.06 12.86
CA LYS A 3 -25.09 9.91 11.56
C LYS A 3 -23.68 10.51 11.66
N PRO A 4 -22.59 9.76 11.38
CA PRO A 4 -21.27 10.37 11.31
C PRO A 4 -21.18 11.21 10.03
N GLN A 5 -20.92 12.51 10.23
CA GLN A 5 -20.64 13.47 9.18
C GLN A 5 -19.31 13.10 8.50
N THR A 6 -19.34 12.98 7.17
CA THR A 6 -18.16 12.76 6.34
C THR A 6 -17.25 13.98 6.36
N LEU A 7 -16.22 13.96 7.21
CA LEU A 7 -15.08 14.87 7.14
C LEU A 7 -14.18 14.45 5.97
N TYR A 8 -14.57 14.85 4.76
CA TYR A 8 -13.70 14.85 3.59
C TYR A 8 -12.62 15.94 3.77
N GLN A 9 -11.58 15.66 4.56
CA GLN A 9 -10.34 16.42 4.46
C GLN A 9 -9.61 15.98 3.19
N ARG A 10 -9.52 16.91 2.24
CA ARG A 10 -8.86 16.74 0.95
C ARG A 10 -7.37 16.46 1.15
N ILE A 11 -6.98 15.20 1.04
CA ILE A 11 -5.57 14.83 0.83
C ILE A 11 -5.22 15.27 -0.59
N ASN A 12 -4.30 16.23 -0.68
CA ASN A 12 -3.89 16.84 -1.93
C ASN A 12 -2.88 15.92 -2.64
N PHE A 13 -3.36 14.90 -3.36
CA PHE A 13 -2.56 14.03 -4.24
C PHE A 13 -2.09 14.76 -5.52
N ARG A 14 -1.70 16.04 -5.43
CA ARG A 14 -1.35 16.87 -6.60
C ARG A 14 -0.04 16.46 -7.28
N PHE A 15 0.80 15.65 -6.64
CA PHE A 15 2.13 15.32 -7.17
C PHE A 15 2.20 14.21 -8.24
N VAL A 16 1.09 13.51 -8.53
CA VAL A 16 1.06 12.48 -9.59
C VAL A 16 0.40 12.98 -10.88
N ARG A 17 -0.35 14.10 -10.81
CA ARG A 17 -1.12 14.62 -11.96
C ARG A 17 -0.29 15.41 -12.97
N SER A 18 0.86 15.98 -12.57
CA SER A 18 1.65 16.86 -13.44
C SER A 18 2.50 16.14 -14.49
N TYR A 19 2.67 14.82 -14.41
CA TYR A 19 3.48 14.06 -15.38
C TYR A 19 2.68 13.52 -16.58
N TYR A 20 1.44 13.96 -16.77
CA TYR A 20 0.56 13.52 -17.85
C TYR A 20 0.09 14.64 -18.79
N THR A 21 0.56 15.88 -18.59
CA THR A 21 0.16 17.04 -19.42
C THR A 21 1.37 17.73 -20.02
N GLU A 22 2.10 17.01 -20.86
CA GLU A 22 2.81 17.63 -21.97
C GLU A 22 2.38 16.85 -23.21
N THR A 23 1.59 17.49 -24.07
CA THR A 23 1.26 17.01 -25.42
C THR A 23 2.38 17.44 -26.37
N PRO A 24 3.21 16.53 -26.89
CA PRO A 24 3.95 16.81 -28.10
C PRO A 24 3.03 16.61 -29.31
N LEU A 25 3.22 17.48 -30.31
CA LEU A 25 2.54 17.48 -31.59
C LEU A 25 2.74 16.15 -32.37
N VAL A 26 1.71 15.86 -33.16
CA VAL A 26 1.33 14.60 -33.82
C VAL A 26 2.39 14.02 -34.78
N THR A 27 2.52 12.70 -34.81
CA THR A 27 2.68 11.93 -36.07
C THR A 27 1.73 10.73 -36.06
N PRO A 28 1.04 10.41 -37.18
CA PRO A 28 0.05 9.33 -37.21
C PRO A 28 0.77 8.00 -37.45
N LYS A 29 1.04 7.25 -36.38
CA LYS A 29 1.51 5.85 -36.49
C LYS A 29 0.65 4.95 -35.59
N GLN A 30 -0.08 4.06 -36.25
CA GLN A 30 -0.83 2.92 -35.72
C GLN A 30 -1.64 3.20 -34.46
N LEU A 31 -2.95 3.39 -34.65
CA LEU A 31 -3.95 3.23 -33.61
C LEU A 31 -3.81 1.83 -33.00
N TRP A 32 -3.11 1.74 -31.87
CA TRP A 32 -3.23 0.58 -30.97
C TRP A 32 -4.70 0.51 -30.54
N PRO A 33 -5.35 -0.66 -30.58
CA PRO A 33 -6.74 -0.77 -30.16
C PRO A 33 -6.83 -0.32 -28.70
N TYR A 34 -7.76 0.61 -28.49
CA TYR A 34 -8.05 1.35 -27.27
C TYR A 34 -8.68 0.46 -26.19
N GLU A 35 -8.11 -0.73 -25.93
CA GLU A 35 -8.49 -1.61 -24.82
C GLU A 35 -8.13 -1.01 -23.45
N SER A 36 -7.32 0.05 -23.44
CA SER A 36 -6.86 0.77 -22.25
C SER A 36 -7.96 1.57 -21.53
N LEU A 37 -9.14 1.74 -22.13
CA LEU A 37 -10.33 2.33 -21.49
C LEU A 37 -11.39 1.32 -21.03
N GLN A 38 -11.22 0.02 -21.25
CA GLN A 38 -12.13 -0.94 -20.62
C GLN A 38 -12.09 -0.71 -19.11
N ARG A 39 -13.25 -0.43 -18.51
CA ARG A 39 -13.42 -0.43 -17.06
C ARG A 39 -13.23 -1.88 -16.62
N TRP A 40 -11.99 -2.27 -16.35
CA TRP A 40 -11.68 -3.60 -15.87
C TRP A 40 -12.53 -3.82 -14.61
N LYS A 41 -13.36 -4.87 -14.61
CA LYS A 41 -14.09 -5.31 -13.42
C LYS A 41 -13.24 -6.25 -12.57
N ASN A 42 -12.40 -7.06 -13.23
CA ASN A 42 -11.51 -8.02 -12.59
C ASN A 42 -10.07 -7.94 -13.16
N PRO A 43 -9.06 -8.40 -12.39
CA PRO A 43 -7.72 -8.61 -12.90
C PRO A 43 -7.68 -9.64 -14.04
N PRO A 44 -6.72 -9.52 -14.98
CA PRO A 44 -6.61 -10.40 -16.14
C PRO A 44 -6.16 -11.82 -15.73
N GLU A 45 -6.87 -12.82 -16.23
CA GLU A 45 -6.68 -14.23 -15.86
C GLU A 45 -5.29 -14.78 -16.19
N ARG A 46 -4.69 -14.34 -17.31
CA ARG A 46 -3.32 -14.72 -17.71
C ARG A 46 -2.22 -14.35 -16.70
N LYS A 47 -2.53 -13.61 -15.63
CA LYS A 47 -1.57 -13.19 -14.59
C LYS A 47 -1.81 -13.86 -13.24
N VAL A 48 -2.81 -14.74 -13.12
CA VAL A 48 -3.25 -15.36 -11.86
C VAL A 48 -2.08 -15.98 -11.09
N GLU A 49 -1.33 -16.91 -11.68
CA GLU A 49 -0.23 -17.60 -10.99
C GLU A 49 0.83 -16.65 -10.45
N ALA A 50 1.21 -15.66 -11.26
CA ALA A 50 2.22 -14.67 -10.89
C ALA A 50 1.70 -13.67 -9.85
N ASP A 51 0.40 -13.45 -9.77
CA ASP A 51 -0.25 -12.65 -8.73
C ASP A 51 -0.36 -13.44 -7.42
N GLU A 52 -0.75 -14.70 -7.50
CA GLU A 52 -0.80 -15.60 -6.34
C GLU A 52 0.57 -15.76 -5.69
N GLU A 53 1.64 -15.90 -6.48
CA GLU A 53 3.00 -15.97 -5.91
C GLU A 53 3.40 -14.67 -5.21
N ARG A 54 2.97 -13.50 -5.71
CA ARG A 54 3.18 -12.22 -5.02
C ARG A 54 2.41 -12.17 -3.71
N LEU A 55 1.12 -12.52 -3.74
CA LEU A 55 0.27 -12.53 -2.55
C LEU A 55 0.78 -13.52 -1.51
N ARG A 56 1.25 -14.70 -1.93
CA ARG A 56 1.85 -15.72 -1.06
C ARG A 56 3.09 -15.18 -0.34
N LYS A 57 3.97 -14.45 -1.03
CA LYS A 57 5.13 -13.79 -0.42
C LYS A 57 4.71 -12.76 0.62
N ILE A 58 3.71 -11.93 0.31
CA ILE A 58 3.18 -10.93 1.26
C ILE A 58 2.57 -11.63 2.48
N CYS A 59 1.71 -12.63 2.27
CA CYS A 59 1.06 -13.37 3.35
C CYS A 59 2.09 -14.06 4.27
N ARG A 60 3.18 -14.58 3.69
CA ARG A 60 4.30 -15.14 4.47
C ARG A 60 5.03 -14.08 5.28
N VAL A 61 5.29 -12.91 4.69
CA VAL A 61 5.94 -11.79 5.41
C VAL A 61 5.06 -11.26 6.54
N LEU A 62 3.75 -11.15 6.30
CA LEU A 62 2.75 -10.73 7.28
C LEU A 62 2.38 -11.84 8.28
N LYS A 63 2.90 -13.06 8.09
CA LYS A 63 2.61 -14.22 8.93
C LYS A 63 1.10 -14.46 9.11
N VAL A 64 0.35 -14.33 8.02
CA VAL A 64 -1.13 -14.45 7.97
C VAL A 64 -1.65 -15.65 8.76
N SER A 65 -0.99 -16.82 8.61
CA SER A 65 -1.37 -18.05 9.31
C SER A 65 -1.07 -18.05 10.82
N GLN A 66 -0.14 -17.24 11.31
CA GLN A 66 0.20 -17.17 12.75
C GLN A 66 -0.73 -16.24 13.52
N TYR A 67 -1.43 -15.34 12.82
CA TYR A 67 -2.37 -14.38 13.39
C TYR A 67 -3.83 -14.72 13.03
N ASP A 68 -4.06 -15.91 12.47
CA ASP A 68 -5.38 -16.39 12.02
C ASP A 68 -6.15 -15.36 11.17
N LEU A 69 -5.42 -14.63 10.30
CA LEU A 69 -6.07 -13.63 9.47
C LEU A 69 -6.96 -14.29 8.42
N ARG A 70 -8.19 -13.83 8.36
CA ARG A 70 -9.17 -14.15 7.34
C ARG A 70 -8.86 -13.35 6.08
N ILE A 71 -8.72 -14.09 4.97
CA ILE A 71 -8.76 -13.56 3.61
C ILE A 71 -10.07 -14.06 3.02
N THR A 72 -11.09 -13.20 2.98
CA THR A 72 -12.45 -13.60 2.62
C THR A 72 -12.54 -14.03 1.16
N ASN A 73 -11.80 -13.37 0.27
CA ASN A 73 -11.76 -13.73 -1.15
C ASN A 73 -10.39 -13.38 -1.77
N ILE A 74 -9.68 -14.40 -2.24
CA ILE A 74 -8.36 -14.24 -2.85
C ILE A 74 -8.39 -13.43 -4.15
N ASN A 75 -9.46 -13.53 -4.93
CA ASN A 75 -9.64 -12.75 -6.17
C ASN A 75 -9.87 -11.27 -5.86
N GLU A 76 -10.54 -10.96 -4.76
CA GLU A 76 -10.71 -9.59 -4.29
C GLU A 76 -9.39 -9.02 -3.77
N LEU A 77 -8.64 -9.79 -2.99
CA LEU A 77 -7.30 -9.40 -2.56
C LEU A 77 -6.36 -9.17 -3.77
N ARG A 78 -6.50 -9.95 -4.85
CA ARG A 78 -5.72 -9.75 -6.08
C ARG A 78 -5.94 -8.39 -6.73
N LYS A 79 -7.14 -7.80 -6.62
CA LYS A 79 -7.42 -6.44 -7.13
C LYS A 79 -6.52 -5.39 -6.47
N CYS A 80 -6.10 -5.59 -5.22
CA CYS A 80 -5.19 -4.69 -4.51
C CYS A 80 -3.81 -4.56 -5.18
N LEU A 81 -3.40 -5.52 -6.02
CA LEU A 81 -2.16 -5.44 -6.79
C LEU A 81 -2.25 -4.41 -7.94
N TYR A 82 -3.45 -4.02 -8.36
CA TYR A 82 -3.69 -3.21 -9.55
C TYR A 82 -4.12 -1.78 -9.18
N ILE A 83 -3.35 -1.11 -8.33
CA ILE A 83 -3.64 0.23 -7.80
C ILE A 83 -3.93 1.31 -8.85
N SER A 84 -3.42 1.14 -10.08
CA SER A 84 -3.63 2.09 -11.18
C SER A 84 -4.98 1.90 -11.87
N LYS A 85 -5.77 0.91 -11.44
CA LYS A 85 -7.10 0.60 -11.98
C LYS A 85 -8.18 1.04 -10.99
N ASN A 86 -9.34 1.39 -11.50
CA ASN A 86 -10.48 1.82 -10.68
C ASN A 86 -11.30 0.61 -10.22
N PHE A 87 -10.64 -0.38 -9.62
CA PHE A 87 -11.34 -1.54 -9.05
C PHE A 87 -12.08 -1.15 -7.77
N LYS A 88 -13.18 -1.87 -7.54
CA LYS A 88 -13.82 -1.97 -6.24
C LYS A 88 -13.60 -3.37 -5.71
N VAL A 89 -13.29 -3.44 -4.43
CA VAL A 89 -12.92 -4.66 -3.73
C VAL A 89 -14.02 -5.00 -2.73
N GLN A 90 -14.56 -6.20 -2.84
CA GLN A 90 -15.43 -6.75 -1.81
C GLN A 90 -14.55 -7.25 -0.66
N ALA A 91 -14.78 -6.72 0.53
CA ALA A 91 -14.00 -7.00 1.71
C ALA A 91 -14.84 -6.84 2.97
N GLY A 92 -14.39 -7.39 4.08
CA GLY A 92 -15.14 -7.41 5.33
C GLY A 92 -15.49 -8.83 5.78
N PRO A 93 -16.07 -8.98 6.99
CA PRO A 93 -16.35 -10.28 7.58
C PRO A 93 -17.36 -11.11 6.78
N THR A 94 -18.34 -10.44 6.15
CA THR A 94 -19.39 -11.07 5.33
C THR A 94 -19.13 -10.99 3.83
N ASN A 95 -18.08 -10.29 3.40
CA ASN A 95 -17.75 -10.02 1.99
C ASN A 95 -18.78 -9.16 1.21
N ASP A 96 -19.70 -8.49 1.90
CA ASP A 96 -20.76 -7.71 1.24
C ASP A 96 -20.35 -6.25 1.00
N ASP A 97 -19.46 -5.73 1.84
CA ASP A 97 -19.02 -4.34 1.75
C ASP A 97 -18.03 -4.14 0.60
N THR A 98 -18.23 -3.04 -0.13
CA THR A 98 -17.48 -2.75 -1.35
C THR A 98 -16.66 -1.48 -1.20
N TYR A 99 -15.34 -1.61 -1.27
CA TYR A 99 -14.39 -0.53 -1.05
C TYR A 99 -13.64 -0.16 -2.34
N PRO A 100 -13.57 1.12 -2.73
CA PRO A 100 -12.62 1.59 -3.73
C PRO A 100 -11.17 1.34 -3.28
N LEU A 101 -10.26 1.01 -4.20
CA LEU A 101 -8.84 0.80 -3.86
C LEU A 101 -8.23 1.98 -3.09
N LYS A 102 -8.57 3.22 -3.44
CA LYS A 102 -8.07 4.43 -2.75
C LYS A 102 -8.46 4.47 -1.29
N GLU A 103 -9.64 3.97 -0.95
CA GLU A 103 -10.12 3.93 0.43
C GLU A 103 -9.32 2.90 1.23
N LEU A 104 -9.10 1.70 0.68
CA LEU A 104 -8.26 0.68 1.30
C LEU A 104 -6.80 1.14 1.45
N ILE A 105 -6.25 1.85 0.45
CA ILE A 105 -4.92 2.47 0.54
C ILE A 105 -4.88 3.44 1.72
N TYR A 106 -5.88 4.31 1.83
CA TYR A 106 -5.96 5.29 2.91
C TYR A 106 -6.07 4.61 4.27
N MET A 107 -6.97 3.64 4.44
CA MET A 107 -7.13 2.90 5.70
C MET A 107 -5.81 2.24 6.12
N GLY A 108 -5.20 1.45 5.23
CA GLY A 108 -3.96 0.75 5.57
C GLY A 108 -2.78 1.67 5.81
N TYR A 109 -2.69 2.79 5.09
CA TYR A 109 -1.67 3.79 5.34
C TYR A 109 -1.90 4.51 6.68
N SER A 110 -3.13 4.90 6.98
CA SER A 110 -3.51 5.58 8.23
C SER A 110 -3.15 4.72 9.44
N GLU A 111 -3.49 3.44 9.41
CA GLU A 111 -3.16 2.49 10.48
C GLU A 111 -1.65 2.34 10.68
N LEU A 112 -0.89 2.20 9.58
CA LEU A 112 0.58 2.11 9.65
C LEU A 112 1.20 3.40 10.15
N HIS A 113 0.76 4.56 9.65
CA HIS A 113 1.27 5.88 10.02
C HIS A 113 1.01 6.18 11.49
N GLN A 114 -0.21 5.91 11.99
CA GLN A 114 -0.56 6.12 13.39
C GLN A 114 0.31 5.27 14.32
N LYS A 115 0.49 3.99 13.99
CA LYS A 115 1.34 3.09 14.80
C LYS A 115 2.81 3.48 14.76
N LEU A 116 3.34 3.78 13.57
CA LEU A 116 4.72 4.24 13.43
C LEU A 116 4.95 5.52 14.22
N SER A 117 4.05 6.50 14.10
CA SER A 117 4.15 7.76 14.84
C SER A 117 4.10 7.52 16.35
N LYS A 118 3.12 6.74 16.84
CA LYS A 118 3.05 6.37 18.27
C LYS A 118 4.31 5.69 18.77
N TRP A 119 4.92 4.81 17.99
CA TRP A 119 6.18 4.19 18.38
C TRP A 119 7.34 5.18 18.38
N LEU A 120 7.44 6.04 17.37
CA LEU A 120 8.49 7.07 17.28
C LEU A 120 8.39 8.09 18.41
N ASP A 121 7.19 8.52 18.77
CA ASP A 121 6.94 9.49 19.86
C ASP A 121 7.32 8.92 21.23
N ASN A 122 7.19 7.60 21.41
CA ASN A 122 7.57 6.90 22.64
C ASN A 122 9.07 6.59 22.73
N LEU A 123 9.86 6.87 21.69
CA LEU A 123 11.30 6.65 21.75
C LEU A 123 12.00 7.81 22.47
N PRO A 124 12.95 7.52 23.37
CA PRO A 124 13.71 8.58 24.00
C PRO A 124 14.57 9.31 22.95
N LYS A 125 14.59 10.65 23.02
CA LYS A 125 15.19 11.53 21.98
C LYS A 125 16.66 11.23 21.66
N ASN A 126 17.40 10.64 22.61
CA ASN A 126 18.78 10.22 22.42
C ASN A 126 18.93 9.03 21.45
N MET A 127 17.94 8.15 21.35
CA MET A 127 17.92 7.00 20.44
C MET A 127 17.61 7.37 18.99
N LEU A 128 16.99 8.53 18.76
CA LEU A 128 16.68 9.01 17.41
C LEU A 128 17.86 9.76 16.76
N LYS A 129 18.77 10.31 17.58
CA LYS A 129 19.94 11.09 17.12
C LYS A 129 21.08 10.22 16.57
N THR A 130 21.06 8.92 16.82
CA THR A 130 22.15 8.00 16.44
C THR A 130 22.13 7.58 14.98
N ASN A 131 21.09 7.94 14.21
CA ASN A 131 21.04 7.68 12.77
C ASN A 131 21.07 9.00 11.98
N PRO A 132 22.22 9.41 11.40
CA PRO A 132 22.33 10.68 10.68
C PRO A 132 21.48 10.73 9.40
N ALA A 133 20.98 9.59 8.90
CA ALA A 133 20.02 9.53 7.78
C ALA A 133 18.56 9.71 8.22
N PHE A 134 18.30 9.84 9.52
CA PHE A 134 16.96 10.02 10.08
C PHE A 134 16.93 11.34 10.86
N THR A 135 16.63 12.44 10.17
CA THR A 135 16.24 13.69 10.84
C THR A 135 14.79 13.54 11.32
N PRO A 136 14.52 13.65 12.63
CA PRO A 136 13.20 13.40 13.18
C PRO A 136 12.32 14.60 12.92
N ASP A 137 11.71 14.66 11.74
CA ASP A 137 10.37 15.23 11.62
C ASP A 137 9.37 14.10 11.91
N THR A 138 9.47 13.59 13.14
CA THR A 138 8.73 12.45 13.68
C THR A 138 7.23 12.76 13.61
N GLY A 139 6.52 12.04 12.74
CA GLY A 139 5.09 12.20 12.54
C GLY A 139 4.70 12.70 11.15
N THR A 140 5.65 13.14 10.30
CA THR A 140 5.29 13.52 8.93
C THR A 140 4.91 12.32 8.08
N HIS A 141 4.02 12.57 7.11
CA HIS A 141 3.61 11.59 6.12
C HIS A 141 4.80 10.99 5.36
N GLU A 142 5.81 11.80 5.08
CA GLU A 142 7.00 11.42 4.32
C GLU A 142 7.87 10.42 5.09
N THR A 143 8.05 10.62 6.40
CA THR A 143 8.81 9.71 7.25
C THR A 143 8.18 8.32 7.29
N ALA A 144 6.86 8.22 7.52
CA ALA A 144 6.18 6.92 7.55
C ALA A 144 6.27 6.20 6.20
N TYR A 145 6.09 6.93 5.11
CA TYR A 145 6.19 6.38 3.76
C TYR A 145 7.60 5.84 3.47
N MET A 146 8.65 6.58 3.83
CA MET A 146 10.04 6.14 3.70
C MET A 146 10.29 4.86 4.52
N LEU A 147 9.79 4.80 5.76
CA LEU A 147 9.95 3.63 6.62
C LEU A 147 9.24 2.39 6.05
N ILE A 148 8.07 2.57 5.43
CA ILE A 148 7.36 1.49 4.74
C ILE A 148 8.15 1.03 3.51
N ASP A 149 8.67 1.95 2.67
CA ASP A 149 9.51 1.58 1.51
C ASP A 149 10.75 0.77 1.95
N GLN A 150 11.44 1.22 3.00
CA GLN A 150 12.59 0.48 3.56
C GLN A 150 12.20 -0.91 4.06
N PHE A 151 11.04 -1.06 4.69
CA PHE A 151 10.51 -2.36 5.10
C PHE A 151 10.30 -3.28 3.90
N LEU A 152 9.66 -2.78 2.83
CA LEU A 152 9.42 -3.55 1.60
C LEU A 152 10.72 -4.01 0.95
N ILE A 153 11.71 -3.10 0.84
CA ILE A 153 13.04 -3.43 0.30
C ILE A 153 13.68 -4.56 1.11
N ARG A 154 13.66 -4.45 2.45
CA ARG A 154 14.28 -5.45 3.34
C ARG A 154 13.60 -6.80 3.27
N LYS A 155 12.27 -6.82 3.14
CA LYS A 155 11.49 -8.05 3.02
C LYS A 155 11.49 -8.63 1.61
N LYS A 156 12.28 -8.05 0.68
CA LYS A 156 12.33 -8.44 -0.74
C LYS A 156 10.96 -8.38 -1.42
N LEU A 157 10.12 -7.44 -0.98
CA LEU A 157 8.79 -7.15 -1.51
C LEU A 157 8.87 -5.98 -2.51
N LYS A 158 9.71 -6.13 -3.53
CA LYS A 158 9.78 -5.18 -4.66
C LYS A 158 8.88 -5.67 -5.79
N TYR A 159 8.38 -4.75 -6.62
CA TYR A 159 7.53 -5.06 -7.78
C TYR A 159 6.20 -5.75 -7.38
N LEU A 160 5.61 -5.28 -6.28
CA LEU A 160 4.30 -5.71 -5.82
C LEU A 160 3.21 -5.24 -6.78
N ALA A 161 3.24 -3.95 -7.12
CA ALA A 161 2.19 -3.35 -7.94
C ALA A 161 2.25 -3.80 -9.40
N ARG A 162 1.08 -4.15 -9.95
CA ARG A 162 0.88 -4.40 -11.37
C ARG A 162 0.63 -3.09 -12.08
N LEU A 163 1.66 -2.63 -12.78
CA LEU A 163 1.60 -1.43 -13.61
C LEU A 163 1.43 -1.83 -15.07
N SER A 164 0.60 -1.08 -15.80
CA SER A 164 0.25 -1.40 -17.20
C SER A 164 1.37 -1.08 -18.20
N LYS A 165 2.32 -0.22 -17.83
CA LYS A 165 3.47 0.13 -18.68
C LYS A 165 4.55 -0.95 -18.58
N CYS A 166 5.34 -1.13 -19.64
CA CYS A 166 6.53 -1.98 -19.61
C CYS A 166 7.43 -1.62 -18.43
N GLU A 167 7.93 -2.61 -17.70
CA GLU A 167 8.70 -2.41 -16.46
C GLU A 167 9.93 -1.52 -16.66
N THR A 168 10.56 -1.59 -17.84
CA THR A 168 11.73 -0.78 -18.23
C THR A 168 11.42 0.70 -18.44
N LYS A 169 10.14 1.08 -18.62
CA LYS A 169 9.70 2.46 -18.87
C LYS A 169 9.17 3.16 -17.62
N ILE A 170 9.15 2.48 -16.47
CA ILE A 170 8.61 3.01 -15.23
C ILE A 170 9.75 3.60 -14.40
N LEU A 171 9.65 4.90 -14.11
CA LEU A 171 10.60 5.58 -13.25
C LEU A 171 10.69 4.88 -11.88
N PRO A 172 11.90 4.68 -11.31
CA PRO A 172 12.05 4.01 -10.02
C PRO A 172 11.21 4.63 -8.89
N LYS A 173 11.06 5.96 -8.87
CA LYS A 173 10.22 6.68 -7.91
C LYS A 173 8.74 6.29 -8.02
N VAL A 174 8.21 6.16 -9.24
CA VAL A 174 6.83 5.73 -9.49
C VAL A 174 6.64 4.29 -9.07
N ARG A 175 7.59 3.40 -9.39
CA ARG A 175 7.56 2.00 -8.97
C ARG A 175 7.49 1.86 -7.44
N LYS A 176 8.39 2.55 -6.73
CA LYS A 176 8.41 2.55 -5.26
C LYS A 176 7.08 3.02 -4.70
N ALA A 177 6.54 4.10 -5.26
CA ALA A 177 5.27 4.63 -4.81
C ALA A 177 4.11 3.67 -5.00
N SER A 178 4.07 3.04 -6.16
CA SER A 178 3.08 2.03 -6.44
C SER A 178 3.21 0.82 -5.52
N ASP A 179 4.43 0.36 -5.23
CA ASP A 179 4.63 -0.79 -4.34
C ASP A 179 4.19 -0.46 -2.90
N VAL A 180 4.45 0.76 -2.41
CA VAL A 180 3.96 1.22 -1.09
C VAL A 180 2.44 1.33 -1.07
N GLU A 181 1.83 1.97 -2.07
CA GLU A 181 0.36 2.06 -2.18
C GLU A 181 -0.29 0.66 -2.25
N CYS A 182 0.28 -0.25 -3.04
CA CYS A 182 -0.17 -1.63 -3.14
C CYS A 182 -0.11 -2.34 -1.78
N PHE A 183 0.99 -2.15 -1.04
CA PHE A 183 1.14 -2.72 0.28
C PHE A 183 0.10 -2.16 1.26
N CYS A 184 -0.08 -0.83 1.30
CA CYS A 184 -1.10 -0.18 2.11
C CYS A 184 -2.50 -0.66 1.75
N CYS A 185 -2.81 -0.84 0.46
CA CYS A 185 -4.10 -1.36 0.01
C CYS A 185 -4.38 -2.76 0.57
N ILE A 186 -3.36 -3.63 0.62
CA ILE A 186 -3.48 -4.98 1.17
C ILE A 186 -3.67 -4.92 2.69
N ILE A 187 -2.95 -4.04 3.39
CA ILE A 187 -3.17 -3.82 4.82
C ILE A 187 -4.59 -3.33 5.10
N GLY A 188 -5.11 -2.39 4.31
CA GLY A 188 -6.48 -1.91 4.41
C GLY A 188 -7.51 -3.03 4.18
N TYR A 189 -7.29 -3.90 3.19
CA TYR A 189 -8.12 -5.09 2.96
C TYR A 189 -8.13 -6.02 4.19
N LEU A 190 -6.94 -6.33 4.72
CA LEU A 190 -6.84 -7.20 5.89
C LEU A 190 -7.50 -6.57 7.13
N TYR A 191 -7.42 -5.25 7.26
CA TYR A 191 -8.05 -4.50 8.35
C TYR A 191 -9.57 -4.60 8.34
N VAL A 192 -10.21 -4.35 7.20
CA VAL A 192 -11.67 -4.47 7.12
C VAL A 192 -12.14 -5.91 7.33
N CYS A 193 -11.35 -6.91 6.94
CA CYS A 193 -11.70 -8.33 7.10
C CYS A 193 -11.53 -8.86 8.54
N ASN A 194 -10.58 -8.32 9.31
CA ASN A 194 -10.14 -8.91 10.59
C ASN A 194 -10.37 -8.01 11.81
N GLY A 195 -10.72 -6.74 11.58
CA GLY A 195 -10.93 -5.76 12.64
C GLY A 195 -9.64 -5.25 13.28
N GLN A 196 -9.81 -4.22 14.10
CA GLN A 196 -8.72 -3.44 14.67
C GLN A 196 -7.82 -4.26 15.60
N THR A 197 -8.39 -5.01 16.55
CA THR A 197 -7.60 -5.73 17.58
C THR A 197 -6.61 -6.73 16.98
N THR A 198 -7.04 -7.51 15.99
CA THR A 198 -6.18 -8.51 15.33
C THR A 198 -5.09 -7.84 14.52
N MET A 199 -5.45 -6.81 13.75
CA MET A 199 -4.49 -6.04 12.97
C MET A 199 -3.51 -5.29 13.86
N ASP A 200 -3.94 -4.78 15.00
CA ASP A 200 -3.09 -4.02 15.90
C ASP A 200 -1.87 -4.83 16.33
N ARG A 201 -2.13 -6.06 16.77
CA ARG A 201 -1.09 -7.01 17.17
C ARG A 201 -0.18 -7.38 16.00
N LEU A 202 -0.77 -7.66 14.83
CA LEU A 202 0.01 -8.05 13.63
C LEU A 202 0.92 -6.93 13.16
N LEU A 203 0.40 -5.71 13.02
CA LEU A 203 1.13 -4.56 12.53
C LEU A 203 2.28 -4.22 13.48
N ASP A 204 2.03 -4.22 14.79
CA ASP A 204 3.05 -3.95 15.80
C ASP A 204 4.20 -4.96 15.72
N GLU A 205 3.91 -6.26 15.75
CA GLU A 205 4.94 -7.30 15.83
C GLU A 205 5.67 -7.54 14.50
N THR A 206 4.95 -7.43 13.38
CA THR A 206 5.44 -7.90 12.08
C THR A 206 6.01 -6.79 11.21
N ILE A 207 5.56 -5.55 11.42
CA ILE A 207 5.94 -4.40 10.61
C ILE A 207 6.62 -3.32 11.46
N VAL A 208 5.91 -2.77 12.43
CA VAL A 208 6.32 -1.56 13.16
C VAL A 208 7.54 -1.81 14.04
N LYS A 209 7.51 -2.80 14.95
CA LYS A 209 8.69 -3.13 15.78
C LYS A 209 9.92 -3.46 14.93
N PRO A 210 9.83 -4.28 13.86
CA PRO A 210 10.96 -4.50 12.94
C PRO A 210 11.51 -3.24 12.27
N ILE A 211 10.65 -2.29 11.90
CA ILE A 211 11.06 -0.97 11.38
C ILE A 211 11.77 -0.18 12.48
N ILE A 212 11.16 -0.02 13.64
CA ILE A 212 11.66 0.81 14.74
C ILE A 212 12.99 0.28 15.29
N ARG A 213 13.12 -1.04 15.47
CA ARG A 213 14.40 -1.68 15.85
C ARG A 213 15.51 -1.36 14.86
N ARG A 214 15.22 -1.04 13.60
CA ARG A 214 16.22 -0.60 12.62
C ARG A 214 16.59 0.86 12.84
N VAL A 215 15.60 1.72 13.05
CA VAL A 215 15.82 3.15 13.29
C VAL A 215 16.67 3.36 14.54
N VAL A 216 16.40 2.60 15.60
CA VAL A 216 17.03 2.71 16.92
C VAL A 216 18.33 1.91 17.06
N ARG A 217 18.55 0.87 16.23
CA ARG A 217 19.83 0.12 16.27
C ARG A 217 20.96 1.04 15.83
N LEU A 218 21.61 1.61 16.83
CA LEU A 218 23.05 1.84 16.96
C LEU A 218 23.80 1.00 15.91
N SER A 219 24.29 1.67 14.87
CA SER A 219 25.56 1.30 14.25
C SER A 219 26.67 1.48 15.28
#